data_AF-C7RVR2-F1
#
_entry.id   AF-C7RVR2-F1
#
_cell.length_a   1.000
_cell.length_b   1.000
_cell.length_c   1.000
_cell.angle_alpha   90.00
_cell.angle_beta   90.00
_cell.angle_gamma   90.00
#
_symmetry.space_group_name_H-M   'P 1'
#
loop_
_entity.id
_entity.type
_entity.pdbx_description
1 polymer ?
#
loop_
_entity_poly.entity_id
_entity_poly.type
_entity_poly.pdbx_seq_one_letter_code
_entity_poly.pdbx_strand_id
1 'polypeptide(L)'
;MNVNLTPQIEEMVRRKVASGLYTSASEVVREALRVMDEQGRVRAAKLEQLRQDLRDGLDSGEPTPWDPEEIKREGRKRRTARVPAGQDT
;
A
#
# COMPACT_ATOMS: atom_id res chain seq x y z
N MET A 1 18.47 -14.70 -22.08
CA MET A 1 19.05 -13.44 -21.53
C MET A 1 20.14 -13.84 -20.56
N ASN A 2 21.36 -13.31 -20.71
CA ASN A 2 22.42 -13.52 -19.74
C ASN A 2 22.48 -12.29 -18.81
N VAL A 3 22.55 -12.51 -17.49
CA VAL A 3 22.61 -11.44 -16.50
C VAL A 3 23.75 -11.72 -15.53
N ASN A 4 24.62 -10.75 -15.34
CA ASN A 4 25.72 -10.86 -14.40
C ASN A 4 25.23 -10.46 -13.01
N LEU A 5 25.43 -11.35 -12.05
CA LEU A 5 25.09 -11.12 -10.65
C LEU A 5 26.35 -10.79 -9.87
N THR A 6 26.22 -9.96 -8.84
CA THR A 6 27.31 -9.82 -7.86
C THR A 6 27.47 -11.13 -7.08
N PRO A 7 28.68 -11.45 -6.58
CA PRO A 7 28.91 -12.70 -5.85
C PRO A 7 27.94 -12.93 -4.68
N GLN A 8 27.53 -11.85 -4.02
CA GLN A 8 26.59 -11.89 -2.90
C GLN A 8 25.19 -12.33 -3.33
N ILE A 9 24.71 -11.83 -4.47
CA ILE A 9 23.39 -12.19 -5.02
C ILE A 9 23.42 -13.60 -5.57
N GLU A 10 24.50 -13.97 -6.27
CA GLU A 10 24.67 -15.33 -6.79
C GLU A 10 24.64 -16.37 -5.67
N GLU A 11 25.35 -16.10 -4.58
CA GLU A 11 25.36 -16.97 -3.40
C GLU A 11 23.98 -17.05 -2.74
N MET A 12 23.25 -15.94 -2.66
CA MET A 12 21.86 -15.95 -2.18
C MET A 12 20.96 -16.83 -3.06
N VAL A 13 21.08 -16.74 -4.38
CA VAL A 13 20.32 -17.57 -5.33
C VAL A 13 20.68 -19.04 -5.17
N ARG A 14 21.98 -19.38 -5.06
CA ARG A 14 22.43 -20.76 -4.80
C ARG A 14 21.82 -21.33 -3.53
N ARG A 15 21.83 -20.60 -2.42
CA ARG A 15 21.20 -21.04 -1.16
C ARG A 15 19.70 -21.28 -1.30
N LYS A 16 19.00 -20.42 -2.05
CA LYS A 16 17.55 -20.57 -2.30
C LYS A 16 17.24 -21.83 -3.10
N VAL A 17 18.03 -22.14 -4.12
CA VAL A 17 17.89 -23.41 -4.87
C VAL A 17 18.26 -24.61 -3.99
N ALA A 18 19.37 -24.54 -3.26
CA ALA A 18 19.83 -25.62 -2.38
C ALA A 18 18.83 -25.95 -1.25
N SER A 19 17.98 -24.99 -0.85
CA SER A 19 16.91 -25.24 0.12
C SER A 19 15.79 -26.16 -0.39
N GLY A 20 15.75 -26.45 -1.70
CA GLY A 20 14.69 -27.23 -2.35
C GLY A 20 13.40 -26.44 -2.62
N LEU A 21 13.30 -25.18 -2.17
CA LEU A 21 12.14 -24.32 -2.43
C LEU A 21 12.02 -23.88 -3.89
N TYR A 22 13.12 -23.93 -4.65
CA TYR A 22 13.18 -23.53 -6.05
C TYR A 22 13.98 -24.55 -6.84
N THR A 23 13.55 -24.84 -8.06
CA THR A 23 14.16 -25.83 -8.95
C THR A 23 15.36 -25.28 -9.73
N SER A 24 15.44 -23.95 -9.89
CA SER A 24 16.48 -23.31 -10.68
C SER A 24 16.73 -21.86 -10.28
N ALA A 25 17.91 -21.34 -10.63
CA ALA A 25 18.23 -19.93 -10.48
C ALA A 25 17.27 -19.02 -11.25
N SER A 26 16.85 -19.43 -12.46
CA SER A 26 15.90 -18.67 -13.26
C SER A 26 14.53 -18.56 -12.59
N GLU A 27 14.12 -19.56 -11.82
CA GLU A 27 12.86 -19.51 -11.05
C GLU A 27 12.95 -18.49 -9.90
N VAL A 28 14.05 -18.50 -9.15
CA VAL A 28 14.32 -17.51 -8.09
C VAL A 28 14.27 -16.08 -8.65
N VAL A 29 14.92 -15.85 -9.79
CA VAL A 29 14.96 -14.52 -10.42
C VAL A 29 13.57 -14.10 -10.92
N ARG A 30 12.80 -15.01 -11.55
CA ARG A 30 11.43 -14.70 -12.00
C ARG A 30 10.54 -14.32 -10.82
N GLU A 31 10.60 -15.06 -9.73
CA GLU A 31 9.80 -14.77 -8.55
C GLU A 31 10.22 -13.44 -7.90
N ALA A 32 11.52 -13.17 -7.80
CA ALA A 32 12.01 -11.88 -7.29
C ALA A 32 11.53 -10.69 -8.13
N LEU A 33 11.56 -10.82 -9.46
CA LEU A 33 11.05 -9.79 -10.38
C LEU A 33 9.53 -9.64 -10.27
N ARG A 34 8.78 -10.74 -10.11
CA ARG A 34 7.33 -10.71 -9.91
C ARG A 34 6.97 -9.92 -8.65
N VAL A 35 7.64 -10.20 -7.54
CA VAL A 35 7.43 -9.48 -6.27
C VAL A 35 7.83 -8.01 -6.40
N MET A 36 8.91 -7.72 -7.12
CA MET A 36 9.36 -6.34 -7.36
C MET A 36 8.33 -5.55 -8.18
N ASP A 37 7.77 -6.14 -9.24
CA ASP A 37 6.72 -5.53 -10.05
C ASP A 37 5.45 -5.30 -9.22
N GLU A 38 5.00 -6.30 -8.46
CA GLU A 38 3.84 -6.20 -7.58
C GLU A 38 3.98 -5.05 -6.57
N GLN A 39 5.14 -4.96 -5.90
CA GLN A 39 5.45 -3.85 -5.00
C GLN A 39 5.48 -2.51 -5.73
N GLY A 40 6.04 -2.47 -6.94
CA GLY A 40 6.07 -1.28 -7.79
C GLY A 40 4.66 -0.78 -8.10
N ARG A 41 3.76 -1.68 -8.51
CA ARG A 41 2.36 -1.38 -8.81
C ARG A 41 1.61 -0.85 -7.59
N VAL A 42 1.79 -1.48 -6.43
CA VAL A 42 1.18 -1.00 -5.17
C VAL A 42 1.69 0.40 -4.80
N ARG A 43 2.99 0.66 -4.94
CA ARG A 43 3.56 1.98 -4.66
C ARG A 43 3.03 3.04 -5.63
N ALA A 44 2.93 2.71 -6.93
CA ALA A 44 2.39 3.61 -7.93
C ALA A 44 0.92 3.97 -7.66
N ALA A 45 0.09 2.97 -7.32
CA ALA A 45 -1.31 3.19 -6.97
C ALA A 45 -1.46 4.08 -5.71
N LYS A 46 -0.67 3.83 -4.66
CA LYS A 46 -0.66 4.67 -3.45
C LYS A 46 -0.25 6.11 -3.74
N LEU A 47 0.76 6.31 -4.58
CA LEU A 47 1.22 7.64 -4.94
C LEU A 47 0.16 8.38 -5.75
N GLU A 48 -0.53 7.70 -6.66
CA GLU A 48 -1.62 8.31 -7.42
C GLU A 48 -2.79 8.68 -6.51
N GLN A 49 -3.17 7.81 -5.58
CA GLN A 49 -4.20 8.13 -4.58
C GLN A 49 -3.81 9.35 -3.76
N LEU A 50 -2.57 9.42 -3.26
CA LEU A 50 -2.11 10.58 -2.48
C LEU A 50 -2.16 11.89 -3.29
N ARG A 51 -1.81 11.83 -4.59
CA ARG A 51 -1.94 13.00 -5.48
C ARG A 51 -3.39 13.39 -5.71
N GLN A 52 -4.31 12.44 -5.75
CA GLN A 52 -5.73 12.73 -5.83
C GLN A 52 -6.23 13.35 -4.53
N ASP A 53 -5.92 12.77 -3.37
CA ASP A 53 -6.32 13.28 -2.06
C ASP A 53 -5.80 14.72 -1.83
N LEU A 54 -4.59 15.03 -2.29
CA LEU A 54 -4.04 16.38 -2.27
C LEU A 54 -4.82 17.34 -3.16
N ARG A 55 -5.16 16.94 -4.39
CA ARG A 55 -5.98 17.75 -5.31
C ARG A 55 -7.35 18.00 -4.71
N ASP A 56 -8.01 16.95 -4.22
CA ASP A 56 -9.32 17.04 -3.58
C ASP A 56 -9.27 17.99 -2.36
N GLY A 57 -8.19 17.95 -1.59
CA GLY A 57 -7.97 18.87 -0.47
C GLY A 57 -7.76 20.33 -0.93
N LEU A 58 -6.96 20.57 -1.97
CA LEU A 58 -6.74 21.90 -2.53
C LEU A 58 -8.02 22.48 -3.16
N ASP A 59 -8.82 21.63 -3.80
CA ASP A 59 -10.08 21.99 -4.44
C ASP A 59 -11.26 22.06 -3.44
N SER A 60 -11.04 21.71 -2.16
CA SER A 60 -12.09 21.67 -1.12
C SER A 60 -12.54 23.05 -0.61
N GLY A 61 -11.89 24.12 -1.08
CA GLY A 61 -12.17 25.51 -0.70
C GLY A 61 -11.14 26.09 0.25
N GLU A 62 -11.45 27.26 0.80
CA GLU A 62 -10.53 27.99 1.68
C GLU A 62 -10.27 27.23 2.99
N PRO A 63 -9.01 27.13 3.45
CA PRO A 63 -8.68 26.49 4.71
C PRO A 63 -9.31 27.27 5.86
N THR A 64 -9.88 26.52 6.82
CA THR A 64 -10.46 27.08 8.05
C THR A 64 -9.59 26.72 9.26
N PRO A 65 -9.67 27.50 10.36
CA PRO A 65 -8.95 27.15 11.59
C PRO A 65 -9.33 25.75 12.09
N TRP A 66 -8.33 24.98 12.52
CA TRP A 66 -8.54 23.62 13.00
C TRP A 66 -8.87 23.59 14.49
N ASP A 67 -10.05 23.07 14.84
CA ASP A 67 -10.48 22.79 16.22
C ASP A 67 -10.84 21.30 16.40
N PRO A 68 -10.06 20.53 17.18
CA PRO A 68 -10.32 19.12 17.45
C PRO A 68 -11.66 18.85 18.14
N GLU A 69 -12.08 19.71 19.06
CA GLU A 69 -13.27 19.48 19.88
C GLU A 69 -14.54 19.77 19.07
N GLU A 70 -14.50 20.79 18.21
CA GLU A 70 -15.52 21.01 17.20
C GLU A 70 -15.65 19.82 16.24
N ILE A 71 -14.53 19.37 15.64
CA ILE A 71 -14.53 18.25 14.70
C ILE A 71 -15.09 16.97 15.36
N LYS A 72 -14.65 16.65 16.59
CA LYS A 72 -15.16 15.48 17.34
C LYS A 72 -16.65 15.63 17.65
N ARG A 73 -17.11 16.82 18.05
CA ARG A 73 -18.53 17.08 18.35
C ARG A 73 -19.39 16.85 17.12
N GLU A 74 -19.01 17.40 15.96
CA GLU A 74 -19.75 17.21 14.71
C GLU A 74 -19.70 15.75 14.23
N GLY A 75 -18.56 15.06 14.37
CA GLY A 75 -18.44 13.63 14.09
C GLY A 75 -19.39 12.77 14.94
N ARG A 76 -19.53 13.07 16.23
CA ARG A 76 -20.47 12.37 17.13
C ARG A 76 -21.93 12.62 16.77
N LYS A 77 -22.29 13.85 16.39
CA LYS A 77 -23.64 14.19 15.88
C LYS A 77 -23.97 13.40 14.61
N ARG A 78 -23.06 13.35 13.63
CA ARG A 78 -23.24 12.56 12.40
C ARG A 78 -23.36 11.06 12.67
N ARG A 79 -22.62 10.53 13.65
CA ARG A 79 -22.69 9.12 14.03
C ARG A 79 -24.03 8.76 14.68
N THR A 80 -24.51 9.57 15.63
CA THR A 80 -25.81 9.35 16.27
C THR A 80 -26.97 9.45 15.29
N ALA A 81 -26.91 10.39 14.34
CA ALA A 81 -27.89 10.50 13.26
C ALA A 81 -27.87 9.32 12.25
N ARG A 82 -26.77 8.55 12.18
CA ARG A 82 -26.61 7.41 11.27
C ARG A 82 -26.93 6.05 11.91
N VAL A 83 -27.07 5.98 13.25
CA VAL A 83 -27.62 4.79 13.91
C VAL A 83 -29.14 4.82 13.70
N PRO A 84 -29.74 3.85 12.99
CA PRO A 84 -31.19 3.81 12.87
C PRO A 84 -31.78 3.55 14.25
N ALA A 85 -32.75 4.39 14.65
CA ALA A 85 -33.69 4.05 15.70
C ALA A 85 -34.46 2.79 15.26
N GLY A 86 -34.03 1.60 15.69
CA GLY A 86 -34.74 0.37 15.42
C GLY A 86 -33.86 -0.88 15.29
N GLN A 87 -33.23 -1.30 16.38
CA GLN A 87 -32.99 -2.72 16.70
C GLN A 87 -33.02 -2.88 18.22
N ASP A 88 -34.21 -2.69 18.80
CA ASP A 88 -34.59 -3.25 20.10
C ASP A 88 -35.87 -4.06 19.86
N THR A 89 -35.72 -5.32 19.46
CA THR A 89 -36.61 -6.46 19.78
C THR A 89 -35.94 -7.77 19.38
#